data_AF-A0A949E7W8-F1
#
_entry.id   AF-A0A949E7W8-F1
#
_cell.length_a   1.000
_cell.length_b   1.000
_cell.length_c   1.000
_cell.angle_alpha   90.00
_cell.angle_beta   90.00
_cell.angle_gamma   90.00
#
_symmetry.space_group_name_H-M   'P 1'
#
loop_
_entity.id
_entity.type
_entity.pdbx_description
1 polymer ?
#
loop_
_entity_poly.entity_id
_entity_poly.type
_entity_poly.pdbx_seq_one_letter_code
_entity_poly.pdbx_strand_id
1 'polypeptide(L)'
;MIIFGWGHQTIKNFGLTFKNHCSHCNNEEYWTLTRYTTWFTLFFIPIIPYSVKYFLSCPICQYGITLDNKQVEQIKPIAEANQSLIDGKITEVEYKAKVEQLGSNRSSSVEGEVIEQKPSNNMSEVNKFCSRCGVAIAEDIKFCGNCGAKISN
;
A
#
# COMPACT_ATOMS: atom_id res chain seq x y z
N MET A 1 7.72 30.53 24.93
CA MET A 1 8.26 30.04 23.64
C MET A 1 8.19 28.53 23.64
N ILE A 2 7.53 27.93 22.65
CA ILE A 2 7.48 26.46 22.53
C ILE A 2 8.75 26.04 21.79
N ILE A 3 9.60 25.25 22.45
CA ILE A 3 10.87 24.77 21.89
C ILE A 3 10.83 23.29 21.51
N PHE A 4 9.72 22.60 21.73
CA PHE A 4 9.56 21.18 21.40
C PHE A 4 8.29 20.96 20.57
N GLY A 5 8.32 19.95 19.70
CA GLY A 5 7.21 19.64 18.80
C GLY A 5 7.04 18.13 18.58
N TRP A 6 5.85 17.77 18.13
CA TRP A 6 5.44 16.39 17.84
C TRP A 6 4.87 16.35 16.43
N GLY A 7 4.91 15.18 15.79
CA GLY A 7 4.25 14.99 14.50
C GLY A 7 5.05 15.44 13.27
N HIS A 8 6.29 15.89 13.41
CA HIS A 8 7.14 16.16 12.24
C HIS A 8 7.39 14.83 11.50
N GLN A 9 7.02 14.77 10.22
CA GLN A 9 7.14 13.55 9.43
C GLN A 9 8.14 13.71 8.30
N THR A 10 9.03 12.72 8.15
CA THR A 10 9.92 12.59 6.99
C THR A 10 9.50 11.38 6.17
N ILE A 11 9.55 11.51 4.84
CA ILE A 11 9.18 10.45 3.90
C ILE A 11 10.44 10.00 3.16
N LYS A 12 10.70 8.69 3.14
CA LYS A 12 11.73 8.08 2.29
C LYS A 12 11.07 7.16 1.27
N ASN A 13 11.32 7.39 -0.01
CA ASN A 13 10.89 6.51 -1.09
C ASN A 13 12.02 5.52 -1.42
N PHE A 14 11.71 4.22 -1.45
CA PHE A 14 12.65 3.15 -1.80
C PHE A 14 12.55 2.73 -3.27
N GLY A 15 11.48 3.14 -3.95
CA GLY A 15 11.25 2.89 -5.36
C GLY A 15 10.18 1.84 -5.66
N LEU A 16 10.19 1.38 -6.91
CA LEU A 16 9.19 0.49 -7.48
C LEU A 16 9.40 -0.97 -7.05
N THR A 17 8.33 -1.66 -6.68
CA THR A 17 8.35 -3.06 -6.24
C THR A 17 7.91 -3.99 -7.37
N PHE A 18 6.89 -4.82 -7.15
CA PHE A 18 6.29 -5.70 -8.14
C PHE A 18 5.00 -5.07 -8.66
N LYS A 19 4.55 -5.58 -9.81
CA LYS A 19 3.27 -5.19 -10.39
C LYS A 19 2.14 -5.74 -9.52
N ASN A 20 1.25 -4.88 -9.06
CA ASN A 20 0.09 -5.25 -8.26
C ASN A 20 -1.17 -4.59 -8.82
N HIS A 21 -2.27 -5.34 -8.76
CA HIS A 21 -3.60 -4.82 -8.98
C HIS A 21 -4.04 -3.95 -7.79
N CYS A 22 -4.64 -2.80 -8.07
CA CYS A 22 -5.21 -1.92 -7.06
C CYS A 22 -6.71 -2.10 -6.94
N SER A 23 -7.19 -2.53 -5.78
CA SER A 23 -8.62 -2.64 -5.46
C SER A 23 -9.36 -1.30 -5.51
N HIS A 24 -8.66 -0.17 -5.36
CA HIS A 24 -9.28 1.16 -5.33
C HIS A 24 -9.49 1.76 -6.73
N CYS A 25 -8.48 1.74 -7.61
CA CYS A 25 -8.59 2.31 -8.96
C CYS A 25 -8.66 1.26 -10.08
N ASN A 26 -8.61 -0.03 -9.75
CA ASN A 26 -8.69 -1.16 -10.67
C ASN A 26 -7.63 -1.18 -11.78
N ASN A 27 -6.46 -0.58 -11.52
CA ASN A 27 -5.30 -0.61 -12.43
C ASN A 27 -4.22 -1.56 -11.89
N GLU A 28 -3.41 -2.10 -12.81
CA GLU A 28 -2.23 -2.89 -12.46
C GLU A 28 -0.95 -2.14 -12.79
N GLU A 29 -0.19 -1.80 -11.77
CA GLU A 29 1.06 -1.07 -11.93
C GLU A 29 2.13 -1.53 -10.96
N TYR A 30 3.38 -1.09 -11.18
CA TYR A 30 4.46 -1.27 -10.20
C TYR A 30 4.20 -0.38 -8.98
N TRP A 31 3.94 -1.00 -7.83
CA TRP A 31 3.68 -0.25 -6.60
C TRP A 31 4.95 0.34 -6.02
N THR A 32 4.80 1.38 -5.20
CA THR A 32 5.91 2.11 -4.60
C THR A 32 6.01 1.85 -3.11
N LEU A 33 7.22 1.52 -2.64
CA LEU A 33 7.51 1.36 -1.21
C LEU A 33 8.00 2.69 -0.60
N THR A 34 7.32 3.16 0.43
CA THR A 34 7.70 4.36 1.20
C THR A 34 7.81 4.08 2.69
N ARG A 35 8.65 4.86 3.39
CA ARG A 35 8.73 4.90 4.84
C ARG A 35 8.39 6.27 5.36
N TYR A 36 7.43 6.32 6.26
CA TYR A 36 7.08 7.49 7.06
C TYR A 36 7.76 7.37 8.42
N THR A 37 8.49 8.40 8.81
CA THR A 37 9.10 8.47 10.14
C THR A 37 8.58 9.71 10.84
N THR A 38 7.93 9.52 11.98
CA THR A 38 7.43 10.61 12.81
C THR A 38 8.42 10.89 13.94
N TRP A 39 8.79 12.15 14.08
CA TRP A 39 9.86 12.63 14.94
C TRP A 39 9.33 13.52 16.06
N PHE A 40 9.95 13.37 17.23
CA PHE A 40 10.00 14.40 18.24
C PHE A 40 11.01 15.45 17.80
N THR A 41 10.60 16.72 17.82
CA THR A 41 11.47 17.84 17.47
C THR A 41 11.82 18.65 18.70
N LEU A 42 13.06 19.10 18.77
CA LEU A 42 13.54 20.07 19.76
C LEU A 42 14.24 21.20 18.99
N PHE A 43 13.90 22.44 19.31
CA PHE A 43 14.27 23.64 18.54
C PHE A 43 14.01 23.48 17.03
N PHE A 44 12.86 22.87 16.69
CA PHE A 44 12.47 22.55 15.30
C PHE A 44 13.39 21.55 14.56
N ILE A 45 14.37 20.96 15.25
CA ILE A 45 15.25 19.92 14.72
C ILE A 45 14.64 18.54 15.07
N PRO A 46 14.43 17.63 14.11
CA PRO A 46 13.97 16.26 14.38
C PRO A 46 15.07 15.45 15.07
N ILE A 47 14.90 15.13 16.36
CA ILE A 47 15.94 14.44 17.15
C ILE A 47 15.66 12.95 17.27
N ILE A 48 14.47 12.59 17.75
CA ILE A 48 14.15 11.18 18.09
C ILE A 48 12.94 10.74 17.27
N PRO A 49 13.08 9.70 16.42
CA PRO A 49 11.94 9.10 15.76
C PRO A 49 11.18 8.23 16.76
N TYR A 50 9.87 8.45 16.90
CA TYR A 50 9.01 7.65 17.79
C TYR A 50 8.00 6.78 17.03
N SER A 51 7.90 6.93 15.71
CA SER A 51 7.07 6.05 14.89
C SER A 51 7.70 5.86 13.52
N VAL A 52 7.84 4.61 13.10
CA VAL A 52 8.29 4.24 11.74
C VAL A 52 7.22 3.33 11.15
N LYS A 53 6.70 3.71 9.98
CA LYS A 53 5.73 2.91 9.23
C LYS A 53 6.19 2.77 7.79
N TYR A 54 6.05 1.57 7.24
CA TYR A 54 6.26 1.30 5.83
C TYR A 54 4.92 1.17 5.13
N PHE A 55 4.82 1.76 3.95
CA PHE A 55 3.61 1.80 3.16
C PHE A 55 3.90 1.37 1.73
N LEU A 56 3.12 0.42 1.24
CA LEU A 56 3.13 0.00 -0.15
C LEU A 56 1.94 0.66 -0.84
N SER A 57 2.19 1.48 -1.86
CA SER A 57 1.16 2.33 -2.46
C SER A 57 1.08 2.22 -3.98
N CYS A 58 -0.14 2.34 -4.49
CA CYS A 58 -0.44 2.47 -5.90
C CYS A 58 0.03 3.84 -6.39
N PRO A 59 0.85 3.91 -7.46
CA PRO A 59 1.34 5.19 -7.98
C PRO A 59 0.25 6.02 -8.67
N ILE A 60 -0.89 5.41 -9.01
CA ILE A 60 -1.99 6.07 -9.72
C ILE A 60 -2.93 6.80 -8.76
N CYS A 61 -3.44 6.10 -7.74
CA CYS A 61 -4.47 6.64 -6.84
C CYS A 61 -4.02 6.83 -5.39
N GLN A 62 -2.76 6.51 -5.07
CA GLN A 62 -2.17 6.62 -3.73
C GLN A 62 -2.80 5.72 -2.65
N TYR A 63 -3.80 4.91 -2.99
CA TYR A 63 -4.25 3.82 -2.13
C TYR A 63 -3.06 2.92 -1.79
N GLY A 64 -2.97 2.48 -0.55
CA GLY A 64 -1.92 1.59 -0.14
C GLY A 64 -2.19 0.92 1.19
N ILE A 65 -1.24 0.06 1.56
CA ILE A 65 -1.32 -0.82 2.71
C ILE A 65 -0.07 -0.65 3.57
N THR A 66 -0.23 -0.77 4.88
CA THR A 66 0.90 -0.80 5.80
C THR A 66 1.56 -2.18 5.77
N LEU A 67 2.88 -2.22 5.83
CA LEU A 67 3.65 -3.46 5.85
C LEU A 67 4.20 -3.76 7.25
N ASP A 68 4.23 -5.05 7.59
CA ASP A 68 4.95 -5.56 8.75
C ASP A 68 6.46 -5.69 8.47
N ASN A 69 7.24 -5.97 9.51
CA ASN A 69 8.71 -6.04 9.39
C ASN A 69 9.17 -7.17 8.45
N LYS A 70 8.51 -8.33 8.44
CA LYS A 70 8.90 -9.47 7.59
C LYS A 70 8.64 -9.14 6.12
N GLN A 71 7.50 -8.53 5.82
CA GLN A 71 7.15 -8.06 4.49
C GLN A 71 8.14 -6.99 4.01
N VAL A 72 8.53 -6.06 4.89
CA VAL A 72 9.53 -5.03 4.53
C VAL A 72 10.88 -5.65 4.21
N GLU A 73 11.35 -6.62 4.99
CA GLU A 73 12.62 -7.32 4.74
C GLU A 73 12.64 -8.01 3.37
N GLN A 74 11.51 -8.55 2.92
CA GLN A 74 11.39 -9.20 1.61
C GLN A 74 11.25 -8.20 0.45
N ILE A 75 10.47 -7.14 0.64
CA ILE A 75 10.07 -6.22 -0.44
C ILE A 75 11.12 -5.13 -0.67
N LYS A 76 11.74 -4.62 0.40
CA LYS A 76 12.67 -3.48 0.32
C LYS A 76 13.87 -3.73 -0.59
N PRO A 77 14.57 -4.90 -0.54
CA PRO A 77 15.69 -5.16 -1.44
C PRO A 77 15.28 -5.15 -2.91
N ILE A 78 14.08 -5.65 -3.22
CA ILE A 78 13.51 -5.63 -4.57
C ILE A 78 13.25 -4.19 -5.00
N ALA A 79 12.64 -3.37 -4.13
CA ALA A 79 12.38 -1.96 -4.40
C ALA A 79 13.66 -1.19 -4.76
N GLU A 80 14.69 -1.34 -3.93
CA GLU A 80 15.98 -0.67 -4.09
C GLU A 80 16.72 -1.16 -5.35
N ALA A 81 16.64 -2.46 -5.67
CA ALA A 81 17.25 -3.01 -6.88
C ALA A 81 16.57 -2.50 -8.16
N ASN A 82 15.23 -2.51 -8.20
CA ASN A 82 14.45 -1.97 -9.30
C ASN A 82 14.74 -0.49 -9.52
N GLN A 83 14.75 0.29 -8.43
CA GLN A 83 15.05 1.72 -8.51
C GLN A 83 16.47 1.97 -9.01
N SER A 84 17.45 1.18 -8.55
CA SER A 84 18.83 1.31 -8.98
C SER A 84 19.02 1.02 -10.46
N LEU A 85 18.25 0.08 -11.02
CA LEU A 85 18.25 -0.21 -12.45
C LEU A 85 17.69 0.99 -13.25
N ILE A 86 16.55 1.54 -12.80
CA ILE A 86 15.90 2.70 -13.43
C ILE A 86 16.80 3.94 -13.38
N ASP A 87 17.48 4.15 -12.25
CA ASP A 87 18.42 5.24 -12.06
C ASP A 87 19.73 5.07 -12.86
N GLY A 88 19.91 3.94 -13.57
CA GLY A 88 21.14 3.62 -14.31
C GLY A 88 22.36 3.37 -13.42
N LYS A 89 22.16 3.10 -12.13
CA LYS A 89 23.24 2.84 -11.15
C LYS A 89 23.78 1.42 -11.25
N ILE A 90 22.99 0.50 -11.79
CA ILE A 90 23.37 -0.89 -12.02
C ILE A 90 22.98 -1.33 -13.42
N THR A 91 23.68 -2.33 -13.91
CA THR A 91 23.40 -2.98 -15.19
C THR A 91 22.29 -4.02 -15.07
N GLU A 92 21.71 -4.42 -16.20
CA GLU A 92 20.70 -5.47 -16.24
C GLU A 92 21.23 -6.83 -15.74
N VAL A 93 22.52 -7.11 -15.96
CA VAL A 93 23.18 -8.34 -15.50
C VAL A 93 23.27 -8.36 -13.97
N GLU A 94 23.70 -7.26 -13.36
CA GLU A 94 23.77 -7.14 -11.90
C GLU A 94 22.38 -7.16 -11.25
N TYR A 95 21.39 -6.56 -11.91
CA TYR A 95 20.01 -6.60 -11.48
C TYR A 95 19.47 -8.05 -11.45
N LYS A 96 19.67 -8.81 -12.53
CA LYS A 96 19.25 -10.22 -12.62
C LYS A 96 19.85 -11.06 -11.50
N ALA A 97 21.16 -10.93 -11.26
CA ALA A 97 21.85 -11.63 -10.18
C ALA A 97 21.26 -11.28 -8.80
N LYS A 98 20.96 -9.99 -8.53
CA LYS A 98 20.33 -9.57 -7.27
C LYS A 98 18.93 -10.16 -7.10
N VAL A 99 18.11 -10.13 -8.16
CA VAL A 99 16.73 -10.60 -8.09
C VAL A 99 16.64 -12.13 -7.97
N GLU A 100 17.55 -12.87 -8.60
CA GLU A 100 17.64 -14.33 -8.45
C GLU A 100 17.95 -14.74 -7.01
N GLN A 101 18.90 -14.07 -6.35
CA GLN A 101 19.21 -14.29 -4.94
C GLN A 101 18.01 -14.02 -4.02
N LEU A 102 17.18 -13.03 -4.38
CA LEU A 102 15.93 -12.71 -3.68
C LEU A 102 14.79 -13.68 -4.04
N GLY A 103 14.91 -14.42 -5.15
CA GLY A 103 13.90 -15.30 -5.71
C GLY A 103 13.79 -16.67 -5.05
N SER A 104 14.82 -17.14 -4.34
CA SER A 104 14.85 -18.47 -3.71
C SER A 104 13.91 -18.65 -2.51
N ASN A 105 13.17 -17.61 -2.10
CA ASN A 105 12.18 -17.65 -1.01
C ASN A 105 10.76 -17.24 -1.45
N ARG A 106 10.41 -17.31 -2.74
CA ARG A 106 9.11 -16.83 -3.24
C ARG A 106 8.01 -17.89 -3.17
N SER A 107 7.08 -17.72 -2.24
CA SER A 107 5.67 -18.00 -2.52
C SER A 107 4.97 -16.70 -2.90
N SER A 108 4.18 -16.82 -3.95
CA SER A 108 3.31 -15.86 -4.63
C SER A 108 2.42 -15.06 -3.68
N SER A 109 2.15 -13.80 -4.04
CA SER A 109 1.20 -12.89 -3.39
C SER A 109 1.53 -12.56 -1.93
N VAL A 110 2.25 -11.45 -1.73
CA VAL A 110 2.23 -10.79 -0.41
C VAL A 110 0.87 -10.11 -0.28
N GLU A 111 -0.13 -10.88 0.12
CA GLU A 111 -1.38 -10.37 0.67
C GLU A 111 -1.00 -9.66 1.98
N GLY A 112 -0.83 -8.34 1.91
CA GLY A 112 -0.79 -7.54 3.11
C GLY A 112 -2.12 -7.64 3.81
N GLU A 113 -2.10 -7.98 5.09
CA GLU A 113 -3.28 -7.97 5.93
C GLU A 113 -3.89 -6.56 5.88
N VAL A 114 -5.08 -6.48 5.30
CA VAL A 114 -5.88 -5.26 5.24
C VAL A 114 -6.32 -4.95 6.67
N ILE A 115 -5.60 -4.07 7.37
CA ILE A 115 -6.15 -3.46 8.59
C ILE A 115 -7.05 -2.30 8.15
N GLU A 116 -8.25 -2.66 7.71
CA GLU A 116 -9.41 -1.78 7.72
C GLU A 116 -9.88 -1.64 9.18
N GLN A 117 -10.11 -0.40 9.61
CA GLN A 117 -10.76 -0.14 10.89
C GLN A 117 -12.21 -0.63 10.82
N LYS A 118 -12.52 -1.70 11.58
CA LYS A 118 -13.85 -2.32 11.74
C LYS A 118 -14.84 -1.39 12.47
N PRO A 119 -16.12 -1.39 12.05
CA PRO A 119 -17.22 -1.91 12.89
C PRO A 119 -18.02 -2.97 12.11
N SER A 120 -18.17 -4.24 12.55
CA SER A 120 -19.32 -4.77 13.33
C SER A 120 -20.65 -4.40 12.66
N ASN A 121 -21.40 -5.29 11.99
CA ASN A 121 -22.00 -6.52 12.50
C ASN A 121 -22.70 -7.34 11.37
N ASN A 122 -22.80 -8.64 11.62
CA ASN A 122 -23.87 -9.58 11.27
C ASN A 122 -24.15 -9.99 9.81
N MET A 123 -24.09 -11.31 9.66
CA MET A 123 -24.52 -12.17 8.57
C MET A 123 -26.00 -11.98 8.19
N SER A 124 -26.29 -11.84 6.89
CA SER A 124 -27.54 -12.27 6.23
C SER A 124 -27.29 -12.31 4.72
N GLU A 125 -27.83 -13.33 4.06
CA GLU A 125 -27.61 -13.69 2.66
C GLU A 125 -27.81 -12.53 1.67
N VAL A 126 -26.83 -12.26 0.82
CA VAL A 126 -26.91 -11.24 -0.23
C VAL A 126 -26.55 -11.87 -1.57
N ASN A 127 -27.58 -12.22 -2.37
CA ASN A 127 -27.42 -12.75 -3.73
C ASN A 127 -27.66 -11.71 -4.83
N LYS A 128 -27.79 -10.41 -4.49
CA LYS A 128 -27.99 -9.33 -5.46
C LYS A 128 -26.75 -8.44 -5.55
N PHE A 129 -26.28 -8.22 -6.78
CA PHE A 129 -25.13 -7.37 -7.09
C PHE A 129 -25.56 -6.19 -7.97
N CYS A 130 -24.91 -5.05 -7.80
CA CYS A 130 -25.16 -3.87 -8.63
C CYS A 130 -24.74 -4.14 -10.08
N SER A 131 -25.66 -4.04 -11.04
CA SER A 131 -25.35 -4.24 -12.46
C SER A 131 -24.42 -3.17 -13.06
N ARG A 132 -24.17 -2.05 -12.35
CA ARG A 132 -23.27 -0.99 -12.80
C ARG A 132 -21.86 -1.09 -12.21
N CYS A 133 -21.73 -1.42 -10.92
CA CYS A 133 -20.44 -1.39 -10.23
C CYS A 133 -20.04 -2.69 -9.52
N GLY A 134 -20.93 -3.69 -9.52
CA GLY A 134 -20.64 -5.01 -8.97
C GLY A 134 -20.69 -5.14 -7.44
N VAL A 135 -20.95 -4.06 -6.69
CA VAL A 135 -21.05 -4.15 -5.22
C VAL A 135 -22.24 -5.02 -4.80
N ALA A 136 -22.05 -5.81 -3.74
CA ALA A 136 -23.13 -6.56 -3.10
C ALA A 136 -24.15 -5.62 -2.48
N ILE A 137 -25.42 -5.95 -2.61
CA ILE A 137 -26.55 -5.08 -2.29
C ILE A 137 -27.58 -5.88 -1.48
N ALA A 138 -27.99 -5.34 -0.33
CA ALA A 138 -29.09 -5.89 0.45
C ALA A 138 -30.41 -5.91 -0.34
N GLU A 139 -31.33 -6.82 0.00
CA GLU A 139 -32.66 -6.84 -0.60
C GLU A 139 -33.41 -5.51 -0.33
N ASP A 140 -34.21 -5.07 -1.31
CA ASP A 140 -35.07 -3.88 -1.27
C ASP A 140 -34.43 -2.48 -1.33
N ILE A 141 -33.17 -2.34 -1.77
CA ILE A 141 -32.61 -1.00 -2.03
C ILE A 141 -33.03 -0.46 -3.40
N LYS A 142 -33.38 0.84 -3.46
CA LYS A 142 -33.78 1.53 -4.71
C LYS A 142 -32.59 2.10 -5.48
N PHE A 143 -31.49 2.40 -4.80
CA PHE A 143 -30.29 2.99 -5.37
C PHE A 143 -29.03 2.39 -4.73
N CYS A 144 -27.99 2.18 -5.52
CA CYS A 144 -26.69 1.70 -5.06
C CYS A 144 -25.98 2.79 -4.23
N GLY A 145 -25.65 2.50 -2.97
CA GLY A 145 -24.90 3.41 -2.10
C GLY A 145 -23.45 3.68 -2.55
N ASN A 146 -22.90 2.83 -3.42
CA ASN A 146 -21.53 2.99 -3.93
C ASN A 146 -21.47 3.87 -5.19
N CYS A 147 -22.32 3.62 -6.19
CA CYS A 147 -22.23 4.31 -7.49
C CYS A 147 -23.46 5.16 -7.85
N GLY A 148 -24.48 5.21 -6.99
CA GLY A 148 -25.71 5.99 -7.19
C GLY A 148 -26.65 5.43 -8.26
N ALA A 149 -26.35 4.27 -8.86
CA ALA A 149 -27.21 3.66 -9.87
C ALA A 149 -28.56 3.24 -9.29
N LYS A 150 -29.65 3.47 -10.03
CA LYS A 150 -30.97 2.96 -9.67
C LYS A 150 -30.99 1.43 -9.83
N ILE A 151 -31.47 0.73 -8.81
CA ILE A 151 -31.64 -0.72 -8.84
C ILE A 151 -33.08 -1.00 -9.27
N SER A 152 -33.21 -1.65 -10.42
CA SER A 152 -34.48 -2.19 -10.87
C SER A 152 -34.65 -3.55 -10.19
N ASN A 153 -35.74 -3.73 -9.44
CA ASN A 153 -36.14 -5.05 -8.92
C ASN A 153 -36.56 -5.98 -10.07
#